data_AF-A0A418GQK4-F1
#
_entry.id   AF-A0A418GQK4-F1
#
_cell.length_a   1.000
_cell.length_b   1.000
_cell.length_c   1.000
_cell.angle_alpha   90.00
_cell.angle_beta   90.00
_cell.angle_gamma   90.00
#
_symmetry.space_group_name_H-M   'P 1'
#
loop_
_entity.id
_entity.type
_entity.pdbx_description
1 polymer ?
#
loop_
_entity_poly.entity_id
_entity_poly.type
_entity_poly.pdbx_seq_one_letter_code
_entity_poly.pdbx_strand_id
1 'polypeptide(L)'
;MQKQHNVVAGVDMGATHIRFCLRTAEGETLHCEKKRTAEVIAPDLVSGIGEMIDEQLRRFNARCHGLVMGFPALVSKDKRTIISTPNLPLTAADLYDLADKLENTLNCPVEFSRDVNLQLSWDVVENRLTQQLVLAAYLG
;
A
#
# COMPACT_ATOMS: atom_id res chain seq x y z
N MET A 1 26.25 10.63 -12.48
CA MET A 1 25.60 9.65 -11.58
C MET A 1 24.13 10.02 -11.50
N GLN A 2 23.21 9.12 -11.88
CA GLN A 2 21.78 9.35 -11.64
C GLN A 2 21.56 9.36 -10.12
N LYS A 3 20.86 10.39 -9.63
CA LYS A 3 20.56 10.55 -8.21
C LYS A 3 19.59 9.43 -7.80
N GLN A 4 19.92 8.67 -6.77
CA GLN A 4 19.02 7.62 -6.25
C GLN A 4 17.84 8.31 -5.54
N HIS A 5 16.61 7.90 -5.83
CA HIS A 5 15.42 8.45 -5.18
C HIS A 5 15.15 7.73 -3.86
N ASN A 6 14.91 8.47 -2.78
CA ASN A 6 14.37 7.90 -1.55
C ASN A 6 12.85 8.03 -1.58
N VAL A 7 12.15 6.90 -1.46
CA VAL A 7 10.69 6.84 -1.64
C VAL A 7 10.01 6.05 -0.54
N VAL A 8 8.70 6.27 -0.41
CA VAL A 8 7.77 5.38 0.29
C VAL A 8 6.73 4.88 -0.71
N ALA A 9 6.23 3.66 -0.48
CA ALA A 9 5.23 3.02 -1.31
C ALA A 9 3.84 3.10 -0.64
N GLY A 10 2.82 3.43 -1.43
CA GLY A 10 1.42 3.33 -1.04
C GLY A 10 0.69 2.37 -1.98
N VAL A 11 0.00 1.39 -1.42
CA VAL A 11 -0.83 0.45 -2.18
C VAL A 11 -2.26 0.47 -1.65
N ASP A 12 -3.24 0.59 -2.53
CA ASP A 12 -4.67 0.48 -2.20
C ASP A 12 -5.25 -0.77 -2.87
N MET A 13 -5.55 -1.79 -2.07
CA MET A 13 -6.02 -3.10 -2.54
C MET A 13 -7.53 -3.11 -2.73
N GLY A 14 -7.99 -2.98 -3.98
CA GLY A 14 -9.39 -3.22 -4.34
C GLY A 14 -9.64 -4.65 -4.82
N ALA A 15 -10.91 -5.07 -4.87
CA ALA A 15 -11.31 -6.39 -5.38
C ALA A 15 -10.96 -6.57 -6.87
N THR A 16 -11.15 -5.52 -7.67
CA THR A 16 -10.92 -5.58 -9.12
C THR A 16 -9.60 -4.95 -9.53
N HIS A 17 -9.18 -3.89 -8.86
CA HIS A 17 -7.97 -3.16 -9.18
C HIS A 17 -7.17 -2.79 -7.93
N ILE A 18 -5.85 -2.90 -8.06
CA ILE A 18 -4.86 -2.38 -7.11
C ILE A 18 -4.37 -1.05 -7.66
N ARG A 19 -4.28 -0.03 -6.79
CA ARG A 19 -3.59 1.22 -7.11
C ARG A 19 -2.28 1.25 -6.35
N PHE A 20 -1.21 1.66 -7.02
CA PHE A 20 0.12 1.76 -6.45
C PHE A 20 0.69 3.15 -6.73
N CYS A 21 1.32 3.74 -5.72
CA CYS A 21 1.97 5.04 -5.78
C CYS A 21 3.35 4.99 -5.12
N LEU A 22 4.34 5.64 -5.75
CA LEU A 22 5.63 5.97 -5.13
C LEU A 22 5.67 7.47 -4.85
N ARG A 23 5.99 7.82 -3.59
CA ARG A 23 6.17 9.21 -3.15
C ARG A 23 7.61 9.43 -2.73
N THR A 24 8.23 10.51 -3.17
CA THR A 24 9.58 10.88 -2.76
C THR A 24 9.60 11.41 -1.32
N ALA A 25 10.79 11.47 -0.72
CA ALA A 25 10.99 12.08 0.60
C ALA A 25 10.58 13.56 0.63
N GLU A 26 10.65 14.25 -0.50
CA GLU A 26 10.21 15.64 -0.68
C GLU A 26 8.68 15.78 -0.80
N GLY A 27 7.95 14.65 -0.82
CA GLY A 27 6.50 14.63 -0.93
C GLY A 27 5.98 14.75 -2.36
N GLU A 28 6.82 14.52 -3.37
CA GLU A 28 6.40 14.49 -4.78
C GLU A 28 5.92 13.10 -5.18
N THR A 29 4.93 13.02 -6.05
CA THR A 29 4.50 11.74 -6.64
C THR A 29 5.44 11.37 -7.77
N LEU A 30 6.21 10.30 -7.58
CA LEU A 30 7.18 9.82 -8.57
C LEU A 30 6.53 8.89 -9.61
N HIS A 31 5.61 8.04 -9.17
CA HIS A 31 4.91 7.09 -10.04
C HIS A 31 3.53 6.76 -9.49
N CYS A 32 2.57 6.54 -10.38
CA CYS A 32 1.26 5.96 -10.07
C CYS A 32 0.88 4.96 -11.14
N GLU A 33 0.29 3.84 -10.73
CA GLU A 33 -0.28 2.87 -11.65
C GLU A 33 -1.51 2.19 -11.08
N LYS A 34 -2.28 1.57 -11.99
CA LYS A 34 -3.46 0.78 -11.66
C LYS A 34 -3.37 -0.53 -12.42
N LYS A 35 -3.36 -1.65 -11.70
CA LYS A 35 -3.34 -3.01 -12.27
C LYS A 35 -4.59 -3.77 -11.82
N ARG A 36 -4.99 -4.79 -12.59
CA ARG A 36 -6.09 -5.68 -12.17
C ARG A 36 -5.60 -6.57 -11.04
N THR A 37 -6.37 -6.65 -9.95
CA THR A 37 -6.00 -7.41 -8.74
C THR A 37 -5.67 -8.85 -9.10
N ALA A 38 -6.53 -9.49 -9.90
CA ALA A 38 -6.34 -10.87 -10.34
C ALA A 38 -5.05 -11.10 -11.13
N GLU A 39 -4.53 -10.11 -11.84
CA GLU A 39 -3.27 -10.24 -12.60
C GLU A 39 -2.06 -10.14 -11.68
N VAL A 40 -2.12 -9.23 -10.70
CA VAL A 40 -1.02 -9.05 -9.73
C VAL A 40 -0.89 -10.26 -8.82
N ILE A 41 -1.99 -10.80 -8.30
CA ILE A 41 -1.95 -11.92 -7.34
C ILE A 41 -1.91 -13.31 -8.01
N ALA A 42 -1.90 -13.38 -9.34
CA ALA A 42 -1.89 -14.64 -10.08
C ALA A 42 -0.77 -15.62 -9.68
N PRO A 43 0.51 -15.18 -9.49
CA PRO A 43 1.55 -16.07 -8.96
C PRO A 43 1.30 -16.40 -7.48
N ASP A 44 1.21 -15.36 -6.66
CA ASP A 44 0.72 -15.31 -5.29
C ASP A 44 0.73 -13.83 -4.83
N LEU A 45 0.11 -13.53 -3.70
CA LEU A 45 -0.01 -12.16 -3.19
C LEU A 45 1.34 -11.49 -2.93
N VAL A 46 2.29 -12.19 -2.29
CA VAL A 46 3.56 -11.61 -1.84
C VAL A 46 4.48 -11.37 -3.02
N SER A 47 4.68 -12.38 -3.86
CA SER A 47 5.53 -12.28 -5.05
C SER A 47 4.96 -11.25 -6.04
N GLY A 48 3.64 -11.24 -6.22
CA GLY A 48 2.95 -10.30 -7.11
C GLY A 48 3.11 -8.83 -6.71
N ILE A 49 2.87 -8.53 -5.43
CA ILE A 49 3.09 -7.18 -4.90
C ILE A 49 4.58 -6.82 -4.92
N GLY A 50 5.44 -7.76 -4.50
CA GLY A 50 6.89 -7.59 -4.49
C GLY A 50 7.42 -7.18 -5.87
N GLU A 51 7.07 -7.95 -6.90
CA GLU A 51 7.50 -7.69 -8.28
C GLU A 51 6.93 -6.38 -8.82
N MET A 52 5.64 -6.09 -8.58
CA MET A 52 5.01 -4.83 -8.98
C MET A 52 5.77 -3.61 -8.44
N ILE A 53 6.16 -3.64 -7.16
CA ILE A 53 6.90 -2.53 -6.53
C ILE A 53 8.34 -2.49 -7.04
N ASP A 54 9.03 -3.62 -7.03
CA ASP A 54 10.46 -3.74 -7.36
C ASP A 54 10.75 -3.40 -8.83
N GLU A 55 9.83 -3.69 -9.75
CA GLU A 55 9.89 -3.21 -11.14
C GLU A 55 10.05 -1.69 -11.21
N GLN A 56 9.23 -0.96 -10.45
CA GLN A 56 9.27 0.50 -10.46
C GLN A 56 10.45 1.04 -9.65
N LEU A 57 10.84 0.39 -8.54
CA LEU A 57 12.04 0.78 -7.80
C LEU A 57 13.30 0.69 -8.67
N ARG A 58 13.46 -0.38 -9.45
CA ARG A 58 14.56 -0.49 -10.43
C ARG A 58 14.47 0.58 -11.51
N ARG A 59 13.29 0.76 -12.10
CA ARG A 59 13.06 1.72 -13.18
C ARG A 59 13.47 3.15 -12.79
N PHE A 60 13.14 3.56 -11.57
CA PHE A 60 13.43 4.90 -11.08
C PHE A 60 14.73 4.99 -10.26
N ASN A 61 15.52 3.91 -10.17
CA ASN A 61 16.68 3.84 -9.29
C ASN A 61 16.35 4.35 -7.88
N ALA A 62 15.33 3.75 -7.25
CA ALA A 62 14.75 4.20 -6.01
C ALA A 62 14.98 3.20 -4.87
N ARG A 63 15.16 3.73 -3.64
CA ARG A 63 15.19 2.97 -2.41
C ARG A 63 13.89 3.21 -1.65
N CYS A 64 13.13 2.15 -1.40
CA CYS A 64 11.91 2.20 -0.60
C CYS A 64 12.25 2.18 0.89
N HIS A 65 11.65 3.09 1.66
CA HIS A 65 11.84 3.21 3.12
C HIS A 65 10.63 2.72 3.92
N GLY A 66 9.56 2.31 3.26
CA GLY A 66 8.39 1.72 3.89
C GLY A 66 7.21 1.60 2.94
N LEU A 67 6.29 0.70 3.29
CA LEU A 67 5.05 0.45 2.58
C LEU A 67 3.86 0.63 3.51
N VAL A 68 2.85 1.37 3.06
CA VAL A 68 1.50 1.33 3.65
C VAL A 68 0.55 0.70 2.63
N MET A 69 -0.12 -0.38 3.03
CA MET A 69 -1.11 -1.07 2.19
C MET A 69 -2.52 -0.98 2.78
N GLY A 70 -3.43 -0.40 2.02
CA GLY A 70 -4.85 -0.27 2.33
C GLY A 70 -5.64 -1.52 1.97
N PHE A 71 -6.52 -1.97 2.87
CA PHE A 71 -7.43 -3.10 2.65
C PHE A 71 -8.88 -2.73 2.99
N PRO A 72 -9.88 -3.30 2.27
CA PRO A 72 -11.30 -3.23 2.63
C PRO A 72 -11.60 -4.24 3.76
N ALA A 73 -10.90 -4.08 4.88
CA ALA A 73 -10.98 -4.95 6.05
C ALA A 73 -10.55 -4.21 7.32
N LEU A 74 -10.91 -4.80 8.47
CA LEU A 74 -10.39 -4.40 9.75
C LEU A 74 -8.91 -4.79 9.87
N VAL A 75 -8.14 -3.88 10.44
CA VAL A 75 -6.71 -4.03 10.70
C VAL A 75 -6.45 -3.94 12.20
N SER A 76 -5.54 -4.76 12.71
CA SER A 76 -5.12 -4.76 14.11
C SER A 76 -4.48 -3.43 14.54
N LYS A 77 -4.41 -3.20 15.85
CA LYS A 77 -3.83 -1.97 16.43
C LYS A 77 -2.35 -1.77 16.09
N ASP A 78 -1.59 -2.85 15.98
CA ASP A 78 -0.17 -2.83 15.58
C ASP A 78 0.01 -2.66 14.06
N LYS A 79 -1.09 -2.64 13.29
CA LYS A 79 -1.11 -2.51 11.83
C LYS A 79 -0.45 -3.67 11.07
N ARG A 80 -0.27 -4.83 11.69
CA ARG A 80 0.42 -5.97 11.06
C ARG A 80 -0.50 -7.12 10.67
N THR A 81 -1.76 -7.12 11.12
CA THR A 81 -2.69 -8.23 10.90
C THR A 81 -4.01 -7.73 10.33
N ILE A 82 -4.50 -8.42 9.30
CA ILE A 82 -5.86 -8.26 8.79
C ILE A 82 -6.79 -9.15 9.63
N ILE A 83 -7.68 -8.55 10.41
CA ILE A 83 -8.48 -9.25 11.43
C ILE A 83 -9.90 -9.63 10.98
N SER A 84 -10.32 -9.15 9.80
CA SER A 84 -11.59 -9.57 9.16
C SER A 84 -11.33 -10.05 7.75
N THR A 85 -12.12 -11.00 7.27
CA THR A 85 -12.03 -11.46 5.87
C THR A 85 -12.30 -10.28 4.92
N PRO A 86 -11.31 -9.88 4.08
CA PRO A 86 -11.51 -8.83 3.11
C PRO A 86 -12.43 -9.32 1.98
N ASN A 87 -13.15 -8.40 1.34
CA ASN A 87 -13.85 -8.70 0.08
C ASN A 87 -12.84 -8.73 -1.10
N LEU A 88 -11.86 -9.61 -1.00
CA LEU A 88 -10.80 -9.82 -1.98
C LEU A 88 -10.73 -11.33 -2.31
N PRO A 89 -10.30 -11.70 -3.53
CA PRO A 89 -10.08 -13.09 -3.90
C PRO A 89 -8.79 -13.65 -3.25
N LEU A 90 -8.73 -13.62 -1.92
CA LEU A 90 -7.60 -14.05 -1.10
C LEU A 90 -8.06 -15.09 -0.09
N THR A 91 -7.20 -16.06 0.18
CA THR A 91 -7.42 -17.08 1.20
C THR A 91 -6.90 -16.63 2.57
N ALA A 92 -7.30 -17.31 3.63
CA ALA A 92 -6.73 -17.07 4.96
C ALA A 92 -5.21 -17.35 5.01
N ALA A 93 -4.72 -18.26 4.18
CA ALA A 93 -3.29 -18.58 4.09
C ALA A 93 -2.48 -17.46 3.44
N ASP A 94 -3.06 -16.73 2.49
CA ASP A 94 -2.42 -15.57 1.83
C ASP A 94 -2.23 -14.43 2.83
N LEU A 95 -3.18 -14.25 3.74
CA LEU A 95 -3.16 -13.18 4.75
C LEU A 95 -2.36 -13.52 6.00
N TYR A 96 -2.13 -14.82 6.26
CA TYR A 96 -1.36 -15.27 7.40
C TYR A 96 0.09 -14.78 7.29
N ASP A 97 0.55 -14.06 8.30
CA ASP A 97 1.92 -13.53 8.40
C ASP A 97 2.33 -12.61 7.23
N LEU A 98 1.34 -11.95 6.61
CA LEU A 98 1.55 -11.18 5.38
C LEU A 98 2.52 -10.01 5.57
N ALA A 99 2.47 -9.32 6.72
CA ALA A 99 3.37 -8.19 6.99
C ALA A 99 4.83 -8.64 6.96
N ASP A 100 5.17 -9.69 7.72
CA ASP A 100 6.54 -10.22 7.81
C ASP A 100 7.01 -10.75 6.44
N LYS A 101 6.15 -11.44 5.69
CA LYS A 101 6.46 -11.89 4.32
C LYS A 101 6.79 -10.72 3.40
N LEU A 102 5.97 -9.66 3.41
CA LEU A 102 6.21 -8.48 2.58
C LEU A 102 7.46 -7.70 3.02
N GLU A 103 7.71 -7.57 4.33
CA GLU A 103 8.92 -6.91 4.85
C GLU A 103 10.19 -7.64 4.40
N ASN A 104 10.20 -8.97 4.48
CA ASN A 104 11.33 -9.78 4.02
C ASN A 104 11.55 -9.66 2.51
N THR A 105 10.48 -9.59 1.70
CA THR A 105 10.58 -9.41 0.25
C THR A 105 11.04 -8.01 -0.14
N LEU A 106 10.51 -6.97 0.51
CA LEU A 106 10.73 -5.57 0.13
C LEU A 106 11.91 -4.91 0.83
N ASN A 107 12.44 -5.53 1.90
CA ASN A 107 13.50 -5.00 2.74
C ASN A 107 13.19 -3.61 3.32
N CYS A 108 11.92 -3.35 3.64
CA CYS A 108 11.46 -2.13 4.28
C CYS A 108 10.27 -2.43 5.22
N PRO A 109 9.99 -1.56 6.21
CA PRO A 109 8.84 -1.74 7.10
C PRO A 109 7.50 -1.75 6.35
N VAL A 110 6.57 -2.58 6.80
CA VAL A 110 5.22 -2.70 6.21
C VAL A 110 4.17 -2.45 7.29
N GLU A 111 3.24 -1.55 6.99
CA GLU A 111 2.03 -1.33 7.77
C GLU A 111 0.78 -1.52 6.91
N PHE A 112 -0.25 -2.09 7.51
CA PHE A 112 -1.59 -2.16 6.93
C PHE A 112 -2.48 -1.04 7.48
N SER A 113 -3.45 -0.66 6.67
CA SER A 113 -4.48 0.28 7.05
C SER A 113 -5.81 -0.13 6.45
N ARG A 114 -6.89 0.28 7.09
CA ARG A 114 -8.21 0.24 6.45
C ARG A 114 -8.20 1.24 5.28
N ASP A 115 -8.78 0.84 4.15
CA ASP A 115 -8.89 1.62 2.90
C ASP A 115 -9.38 3.06 3.13
N VAL A 116 -10.44 3.27 3.90
CA VAL A 116 -10.99 4.61 4.16
C VAL A 116 -10.02 5.52 4.90
N ASN A 117 -9.02 4.99 5.61
CA ASN A 117 -7.99 5.82 6.23
C ASN A 117 -6.98 6.35 5.20
N LEU A 118 -6.75 5.64 4.07
CA LEU A 118 -5.94 6.15 2.97
C LEU A 118 -6.66 7.33 2.31
N GLN A 119 -7.96 7.17 2.04
CA GLN A 119 -8.81 8.25 1.52
C GLN A 119 -8.83 9.44 2.48
N LEU A 120 -9.04 9.19 3.79
CA LEU A 120 -9.00 10.24 4.81
C LEU A 120 -7.67 10.97 4.84
N SER A 121 -6.55 10.24 4.75
CA SER A 121 -5.22 10.85 4.75
C SER A 121 -5.04 11.79 3.57
N TRP A 122 -5.51 11.40 2.38
CA TRP A 122 -5.50 12.27 1.20
C TRP A 122 -6.36 13.51 1.42
N ASP A 123 -7.63 13.33 1.82
CA ASP A 123 -8.58 14.42 2.00
C ASP A 123 -8.09 15.44 3.04
N VAL A 124 -7.51 14.96 4.14
CA VAL A 124 -6.95 15.82 5.21
C VAL A 124 -5.78 16.64 4.72
N VAL A 125 -4.85 16.04 3.96
CA VAL A 125 -3.66 16.75 3.45
C VAL A 125 -4.06 17.77 2.40
N GLU A 126 -4.88 17.36 1.41
CA GLU A 126 -5.32 18.22 0.31
C GLU A 126 -6.08 19.45 0.82
N ASN A 127 -6.93 19.27 1.84
CA ASN A 127 -7.71 20.35 2.44
C ASN A 127 -6.95 21.11 3.55
N ARG A 128 -5.67 20.81 3.80
CA ARG A 128 -4.82 21.46 4.82
C ARG A 128 -5.42 21.35 6.24
N LEU A 129 -5.93 20.17 6.57
CA LEU A 129 -6.60 19.86 7.83
C LEU A 129 -5.76 19.03 8.82
N THR A 130 -4.44 18.95 8.63
CA THR A 130 -3.55 18.08 9.41
C THR A 130 -3.41 18.45 10.89
N GLN A 131 -3.86 19.65 11.29
CA GLN A 131 -3.82 20.15 12.66
C GLN A 131 -5.23 20.20 13.31
N GLN A 132 -6.21 19.56 12.68
CA GLN A 132 -7.61 19.63 13.07
C GLN A 132 -8.13 18.26 13.48
N LEU A 133 -9.18 18.25 14.29
CA LEU A 133 -10.00 17.06 14.46
C LEU A 133 -10.91 16.91 13.24
N VAL A 134 -10.72 15.82 12.49
CA VAL A 134 -11.48 15.55 11.26
C VAL A 134 -12.29 14.27 11.43
N LEU A 135 -13.58 14.35 11.11
CA LEU A 135 -14.44 13.19 10.94
C LEU A 135 -14.80 13.06 9.47
N ALA A 136 -14.77 11.85 8.94
CA ALA A 136 -15.20 11.55 7.58
C ALA A 136 -16.23 10.41 7.57
N ALA A 137 -17.20 10.53 6.67
CA ALA A 137 -18.18 9.50 6.37
C ALA A 137 -18.10 9.17 4.87
N TYR A 138 -17.65 7.95 4.56
CA TYR A 138 -17.58 7.45 3.20
C TYR A 138 -18.77 6.53 2.93
N LEU A 139 -19.66 6.94 2.03
CA LEU A 139 -20.83 6.18 1.60
C LEU A 139 -20.50 5.52 0.25
N GLY A 140 -20.39 4.19 0.23
CA GLY A 140 -20.02 3.39 -0.93
C GLY A 140 -20.73 2.05 -1.00
#